data_AF-A0A0T9R5K3-F1
#
_entry.id   AF-A0A0T9R5K3-F1
#
_cell.length_a   1.000
_cell.length_b   1.000
_cell.length_c   1.000
_cell.angle_alpha   90.00
_cell.angle_beta   90.00
_cell.angle_gamma   90.00
#
_symmetry.space_group_name_H-M   'P 1'
#
loop_
_entity.id
_entity.type
_entity.pdbx_description
1 polymer ?
#
loop_
_entity_poly.entity_id
_entity_poly.type
_entity_poly.pdbx_seq_one_letter_code
_entity_poly.pdbx_strand_id
1 'polypeptide(L)'
;MTTLPSVDPKRIGVLDFIYGAYRAWQLAALSDQVAATAAISWFGNYQGLMTPDNNVLQSSFYMFHPGIASKLDFPDIASLVAPKPMLLFSGGKR
;
A
#
# COMPACT_ATOMS: atom_id res chain seq x y z
N MET A 1 -11.56 1.46 15.32
CA MET A 1 -12.63 2.24 14.64
C MET A 1 -13.99 1.59 14.81
N THR A 2 -14.10 0.27 14.69
CA THR A 2 -15.37 -0.48 14.74
C THR A 2 -16.15 -0.42 16.06
N THR A 3 -15.50 -0.03 17.17
CA THR A 3 -16.15 0.13 18.48
C THR A 3 -16.78 1.52 18.69
N LEU A 4 -16.58 2.46 17.75
CA LEU A 4 -17.12 3.81 17.85
C LEU A 4 -18.58 3.83 17.33
N PRO A 5 -19.55 4.36 18.10
CA PRO A 5 -20.96 4.32 17.73
C PRO A 5 -21.30 5.14 16.49
N SER A 6 -20.45 6.09 16.09
CA SER A 6 -20.62 6.93 14.89
C SER A 6 -19.98 6.36 13.63
N VAL A 7 -19.33 5.20 13.70
CA VAL A 7 -18.62 4.57 12.58
C VAL A 7 -19.42 3.36 12.10
N ASP A 8 -19.71 3.32 10.80
CA ASP A 8 -20.21 2.10 10.18
C ASP A 8 -19.04 1.13 9.95
N PRO A 9 -18.99 -0.02 10.65
CA PRO A 9 -17.88 -0.96 10.54
C PRO A 9 -17.74 -1.60 9.16
N LYS A 10 -18.77 -1.51 8.30
CA LYS A 10 -18.74 -2.03 6.92
C LYS A 10 -18.24 -1.01 5.89
N ARG A 11 -17.95 0.23 6.30
CA ARG A 11 -17.57 1.33 5.39
C ARG A 11 -16.31 2.07 5.86
N ILE A 12 -15.30 1.31 6.28
CA ILE A 12 -14.00 1.87 6.66
C ILE A 12 -13.07 1.84 5.45
N GLY A 13 -12.60 3.01 5.03
CA GLY A 13 -11.61 3.17 3.96
C GLY A 13 -10.20 3.43 4.51
N VAL A 14 -9.18 3.04 3.76
CA VAL A 14 -7.78 3.38 4.04
C VAL A 14 -7.24 4.24 2.89
N LEU A 15 -6.57 5.34 3.23
CA LEU A 15 -5.95 6.26 2.30
C LEU A 15 -4.52 6.52 2.74
N ASP A 16 -3.57 6.43 1.82
CA ASP A 16 -2.19 6.83 2.06
C ASP A 16 -1.54 7.49 0.85
N PHE A 17 -0.46 8.21 1.13
CA PHE A 17 0.32 8.99 0.17
C PHE A 17 1.79 8.56 0.18
N ILE A 18 2.47 8.78 -0.95
CA ILE A 18 3.92 8.49 -1.11
C ILE A 18 4.17 7.04 -0.69
N TYR A 19 5.32 6.74 -0.10
CA TYR A 19 5.69 5.41 0.35
C TYR A 19 4.78 4.86 1.46
N GLY A 20 3.97 5.71 2.09
CA GLY A 20 2.92 5.29 3.03
C GLY A 20 1.90 4.35 2.39
N ALA A 21 1.69 4.44 1.07
CA ALA A 21 0.82 3.52 0.33
C ALA A 21 1.17 2.05 0.56
N TYR A 22 2.43 1.72 0.83
CA TYR A 22 2.83 0.36 1.16
C TYR A 22 2.11 -0.17 2.42
N ARG A 23 1.95 0.67 3.45
CA ARG A 23 1.20 0.30 4.66
C ARG A 23 -0.29 0.16 4.38
N ALA A 24 -0.86 1.03 3.55
CA ALA A 24 -2.25 0.89 3.12
C ALA A 24 -2.52 -0.45 2.44
N TRP A 25 -1.64 -0.88 1.53
CA TRP A 25 -1.77 -2.19 0.86
C TRP A 25 -1.71 -3.34 1.87
N GLN A 26 -0.75 -3.29 2.80
CA GLN A 26 -0.59 -4.32 3.82
C GLN A 26 -1.80 -4.39 4.76
N LEU A 27 -2.26 -3.24 5.26
CA LEU A 27 -3.44 -3.17 6.13
C LEU A 27 -4.69 -3.65 5.40
N ALA A 28 -4.87 -3.24 4.15
CA ALA A 28 -5.97 -3.66 3.32
C ALA A 28 -5.93 -5.17 3.07
N ALA A 29 -4.76 -5.76 2.78
CA ALA A 29 -4.64 -7.19 2.58
C ALA A 29 -4.97 -7.99 3.86
N LEU A 30 -4.45 -7.56 5.01
CA LEU A 30 -4.52 -8.30 6.28
C LEU A 30 -5.78 -8.08 7.09
N SER A 31 -6.54 -7.01 6.83
CA SER A 31 -7.74 -6.67 7.61
C SER A 31 -9.03 -6.87 6.80
N ASP A 32 -9.96 -7.61 7.39
CA ASP A 32 -11.32 -7.77 6.87
C ASP A 32 -12.22 -6.54 7.13
N GLN A 33 -11.75 -5.60 7.95
CA GLN A 33 -12.50 -4.38 8.27
C GLN A 33 -12.35 -3.30 7.20
N VAL A 34 -11.35 -3.41 6.32
CA VAL A 34 -11.10 -2.45 5.25
C VAL A 34 -12.02 -2.74 4.07
N ALA A 35 -12.92 -1.82 3.79
CA ALA A 35 -13.88 -1.94 2.69
C ALA A 35 -13.33 -1.43 1.36
N ALA A 36 -12.42 -0.45 1.38
CA ALA A 36 -11.80 0.11 0.19
C ALA A 36 -10.44 0.76 0.52
N THR A 37 -9.57 0.85 -0.48
CA THR A 37 -8.23 1.45 -0.34
C THR A 37 -7.92 2.43 -1.47
N ALA A 38 -7.28 3.54 -1.13
CA ALA A 38 -6.71 4.47 -2.10
C ALA A 38 -5.24 4.73 -1.79
N ALA A 39 -4.37 4.51 -2.78
CA ALA A 39 -2.93 4.72 -2.69
C ALA A 39 -2.50 5.73 -3.76
N ILE A 40 -2.03 6.89 -3.29
CA ILE A 40 -1.79 8.05 -4.16
C ILE A 40 -0.29 8.38 -4.17
N SER A 41 0.39 8.19 -5.31
CA SER A 41 1.64 8.85 -5.79
C SER A 41 2.60 7.94 -6.56
N TRP A 42 2.69 6.65 -6.20
CA TRP A 42 3.70 5.74 -6.75
C TRP A 42 3.15 4.33 -6.93
N PHE A 43 3.66 3.66 -7.95
CA PHE A 43 3.50 2.23 -8.15
C PHE A 43 4.67 1.76 -9.02
N GLY A 44 5.37 0.71 -8.61
CA GLY A 44 6.58 0.23 -9.27
C GLY A 44 7.02 -1.10 -8.70
N ASN A 45 8.23 -1.54 -9.07
CA ASN A 45 8.83 -2.79 -8.62
C ASN A 45 10.19 -2.53 -7.96
N TYR A 46 10.73 -3.53 -7.26
CA TYR A 46 12.04 -3.40 -6.62
C TYR A 46 13.14 -3.03 -7.60
N GLN A 47 13.16 -3.61 -8.79
CA GLN A 47 14.20 -3.35 -9.80
C GLN A 47 14.25 -1.87 -10.23
N GLY A 48 13.08 -1.25 -10.43
CA GLY A 48 12.98 0.15 -10.87
C GLY A 48 13.11 1.17 -9.74
N LEU A 49 12.89 0.75 -8.49
CA LEU A 49 12.87 1.65 -7.33
C LEU A 49 14.09 1.52 -6.43
N MET A 50 14.81 0.39 -6.43
CA MET A 50 16.05 0.22 -5.66
C MET A 50 17.27 0.75 -6.43
N THR A 51 17.22 2.03 -6.80
CA THR A 51 18.35 2.75 -7.39
C THR A 51 19.02 3.65 -6.34
N PRO A 52 20.34 3.92 -6.42
CA PRO A 52 21.07 4.68 -5.39
C PRO A 52 20.45 6.01 -4.98
N ASP A 53 19.85 6.73 -5.93
CA ASP A 53 19.25 8.06 -5.72
C ASP A 53 17.76 8.02 -5.34
N ASN A 54 17.20 6.83 -5.10
CA ASN A 54 15.79 6.67 -4.79
C ASN A 54 15.54 6.63 -3.27
N ASN A 55 14.49 7.32 -2.83
CA ASN A 55 14.06 7.37 -1.43
C ASN A 55 13.70 6.00 -0.85
N VAL A 56 13.42 4.99 -1.70
CA VAL A 56 13.22 3.60 -1.27
C VAL A 56 14.44 3.09 -0.48
N LEU A 57 15.67 3.39 -0.93
CA LEU A 57 16.90 2.92 -0.26
C LEU A 57 17.38 3.84 0.86
N GLN A 58 16.80 5.04 1.02
CA GLN A 58 17.28 6.03 2.00
C GLN A 58 16.38 6.13 3.24
N SER A 59 15.07 6.29 3.04
CA SER A 59 14.13 6.64 4.11
C SER A 59 12.99 5.64 4.29
N SER A 60 12.86 4.67 3.39
CA SER A 60 11.73 3.74 3.35
C SER A 60 12.04 2.35 3.91
N PHE A 61 12.92 2.28 4.91
CA PHE A 61 13.37 1.01 5.53
C PHE A 61 12.21 0.13 6.04
N TYR A 62 11.10 0.74 6.46
CA TYR A 62 9.89 0.05 6.92
C TYR A 62 9.18 -0.78 5.85
N MET A 63 9.57 -0.61 4.57
CA MET A 63 9.04 -1.39 3.46
C MET A 63 9.75 -2.75 3.29
N PHE A 64 10.89 -2.95 3.97
CA PHE A 64 11.72 -4.14 3.83
C PHE A 64 11.55 -5.10 5.00
N HIS A 65 10.61 -6.02 4.83
CA HIS A 65 10.49 -7.19 5.72
C HIS A 65 11.53 -8.23 5.30
N PRO A 66 12.38 -8.73 6.22
CA PRO A 66 13.37 -9.75 5.90
C PRO A 66 12.75 -10.95 5.18
N GLY A 67 13.30 -11.31 4.02
CA GLY A 67 12.86 -12.46 3.23
C GLY A 67 11.58 -12.30 2.43
N ILE A 68 10.87 -11.15 2.50
CA ILE A 68 9.73 -10.88 1.61
C ILE A 68 10.21 -10.53 0.20
N ALA A 69 11.19 -9.62 0.09
CA ALA A 69 11.69 -9.15 -1.21
C ALA A 69 12.35 -10.25 -2.07
N SER A 70 12.66 -11.42 -1.50
CA SER A 70 13.15 -12.58 -2.25
C SER A 70 12.03 -13.47 -2.82
N LYS A 71 10.76 -13.19 -2.45
CA LYS A 71 9.60 -14.00 -2.80
C LYS A 71 8.48 -13.21 -3.48
N LEU A 72 8.32 -11.95 -3.11
CA LEU A 72 7.24 -11.07 -3.54
C LEU A 72 7.79 -9.68 -3.85
N ASP A 73 7.29 -9.06 -4.91
CA ASP A 73 7.53 -7.67 -5.27
C ASP A 73 6.35 -6.78 -4.81
N PHE A 74 6.46 -5.46 -4.94
CA PHE A 74 5.40 -4.52 -4.56
C PHE A 74 4.05 -4.81 -5.24
N PRO A 75 3.98 -5.14 -6.55
CA PRO A 75 2.72 -5.51 -7.19
C PRO A 75 2.11 -6.79 -6.61
N ASP A 76 2.93 -7.76 -6.22
CA ASP A 76 2.44 -9.00 -5.60
C ASP A 76 1.78 -8.70 -4.25
N ILE A 77 2.42 -7.85 -3.44
CA ILE A 77 1.87 -7.41 -2.15
C ILE A 77 0.57 -6.61 -2.35
N ALA A 78 0.54 -5.71 -3.32
CA ALA A 78 -0.66 -4.97 -3.68
C ALA A 78 -1.80 -5.91 -4.15
N SER A 79 -1.47 -6.98 -4.88
CA SER A 79 -2.45 -7.96 -5.37
C SER A 79 -3.18 -8.71 -4.25
N LEU A 80 -2.57 -8.84 -3.06
CA LEU A 80 -3.19 -9.49 -1.89
C LEU A 80 -4.42 -8.76 -1.37
N VAL A 81 -4.62 -7.50 -1.78
CA VAL A 81 -5.84 -6.75 -1.46
C VAL A 81 -7.07 -7.33 -2.17
N ALA A 82 -6.89 -7.98 -3.32
CA ALA A 82 -8.00 -8.58 -4.04
C ALA A 82 -8.77 -9.59 -3.17
N PRO A 83 -10.11 -9.63 -3.25
CA PRO A 83 -10.97 -8.92 -4.22
C PRO A 83 -11.41 -7.51 -3.76
N LYS A 84 -10.84 -6.95 -2.67
CA LYS A 84 -11.26 -5.65 -2.14
C LYS A 84 -10.92 -4.52 -3.13
N PRO A 85 -11.80 -3.52 -3.31
CA PRO A 85 -11.53 -2.38 -4.18
C PRO A 85 -10.27 -1.61 -3.76
N MET A 86 -9.35 -1.40 -4.69
CA MET A 86 -8.15 -0.59 -4.47
C MET A 86 -7.88 0.33 -5.66
N LEU A 87 -7.79 1.63 -5.39
CA LEU A 87 -7.36 2.65 -6.34
C LEU A 87 -5.86 2.87 -6.21
N LEU A 88 -5.12 2.66 -7.30
CA LEU A 88 -3.71 3.03 -7.43
C LEU A 88 -3.63 4.27 -8.34
N PHE A 89 -3.14 5.39 -7.83
CA PHE A 89 -3.08 6.64 -8.59
C PHE A 89 -1.69 7.28 -8.50
N SER A 90 -0.98 7.36 -9.61
CA SER A 90 0.38 7.93 -9.69
C SER A 90 0.44 9.11 -10.66
N GLY A 91 -0.45 10.08 -10.46
CA GLY A 91 -0.50 11.29 -11.29
C GLY A 91 -0.62 11.02 -12.80
N GLY A 92 -0.41 12.06 -13.60
CA GLY A 92 -0.39 11.99 -15.06
C GLY A 92 0.39 13.17 -15.64
N LYS A 93 0.83 13.06 -16.89
CA LYS A 93 1.44 14.21 -17.59
C LYS A 93 0.38 15.30 -17.74
N ARG A 94 0.71 16.54 -17.37
CA ARG A 94 -0.05 17.73 -17.75
C ARG A 94 0.21 18.06 -19.20
#